data_AF-I0BIQ6-F1
#
_entry.id   AF-I0BIQ6-F1
#
_cell.length_a   1.000
_cell.length_b   1.000
_cell.length_c   1.000
_cell.angle_alpha   90.00
_cell.angle_beta   90.00
_cell.angle_gamma   90.00
#
_symmetry.space_group_name_H-M   'P 1'
#
loop_
_entity.id
_entity.type
_entity.pdbx_description
1 polymer ?
#
loop_
_entity_poly.entity_id
_entity_poly.type
_entity_poly.pdbx_seq_one_letter_code
_entity_poly.pdbx_strand_id
1 'polypeptide(L)' 'MNIVSYQKHTTGNYIVKYDSQSIMVLQAAFRSITGVSKESSSGCAEVNKCELSLLGFIVR' A
#
# COMPACT_ATOMS: atom_id res chain seq x y z
N MET A 1 12.54 -7.96 2.46
CA MET A 1 11.14 -7.54 2.64
C MET A 1 11.11 -6.13 3.21
N ASN A 2 10.10 -5.37 2.84
CA ASN A 2 9.85 -4.00 3.28
C ASN A 2 8.48 -3.94 3.94
N ILE A 3 8.29 -3.06 4.91
CA ILE A 3 7.01 -2.86 5.57
C ILE A 3 6.42 -1.55 5.07
N VAL A 4 5.19 -1.61 4.55
CA VAL A 4 4.37 -0.43 4.30
C VAL A 4 3.27 -0.35 5.33
N SER A 5 2.94 0.87 5.77
CA SER A 5 1.72 1.11 6.52
C SER A 5 0.64 1.61 5.57
N TYR A 6 -0.61 1.32 5.86
CA TYR A 6 -1.73 1.74 5.04
C TYR A 6 -2.92 2.17 5.87
N GLN A 7 -3.75 3.03 5.29
CA GLN A 7 -5.05 3.42 5.82
C GLN A 7 -6.03 3.65 4.67
N LYS A 8 -7.23 3.09 4.79
CA LYS A 8 -8.32 3.28 3.85
C LYS A 8 -8.83 4.71 3.97
N HIS A 9 -8.82 5.41 2.86
CA HIS A 9 -9.34 6.75 2.69
C HIS A 9 -10.87 6.72 2.56
N THR A 10 -11.54 7.85 2.80
CA THR A 10 -13.01 7.97 2.70
C THR A 10 -13.54 7.67 1.29
N THR A 11 -12.71 7.80 0.26
CA THR A 11 -13.02 7.42 -1.13
C THR A 11 -12.98 5.91 -1.39
N GLY A 12 -12.56 5.10 -0.40
CA GLY A 12 -12.40 3.65 -0.52
C GLY A 12 -11.00 3.18 -0.98
N ASN A 13 -10.17 4.09 -1.48
CA ASN A 13 -8.76 3.86 -1.82
C ASN A 13 -7.88 3.77 -0.57
N TYR A 14 -6.59 3.44 -0.73
CA TYR A 14 -5.65 3.34 0.38
C TYR A 14 -4.58 4.42 0.29
N ILE A 15 -4.35 5.13 1.38
CA ILE A 15 -3.11 5.87 1.60
C ILE A 15 -2.08 4.86 2.08
N VAL A 16 -1.01 4.67 1.32
CA VAL A 16 0.09 3.77 1.65
C VAL A 16 1.32 4.62 1.94
N LYS A 17 2.05 4.27 3.00
CA LYS A 17 3.26 4.97 3.43
C LYS A 17 4.44 4.01 3.52
N TYR A 18 5.56 4.45 2.97
CA TYR A 18 6.84 3.77 3.00
C TYR A 18 7.94 4.82 3.09
N ASP A 19 8.81 4.70 4.10
CA ASP A 19 9.81 5.72 4.41
C ASP A 19 9.16 7.12 4.52
N SER A 20 9.67 8.12 3.80
CA SER A 20 9.15 9.50 3.80
C SER A 20 8.09 9.75 2.71
N GLN A 21 7.68 8.71 1.98
CA GLN A 21 6.71 8.80 0.88
C GLN A 21 5.32 8.36 1.33
N SER A 22 4.29 9.03 0.80
CA SER A 22 2.88 8.72 1.01
C SER A 22 2.14 8.82 -0.32
N ILE A 23 1.49 7.73 -0.74
CA ILE A 23 0.83 7.63 -2.06
C ILE A 23 -0.59 7.11 -1.87
N MET A 24 -1.55 7.68 -2.59
CA MET A 24 -2.90 7.11 -2.68
C MET A 24 -2.94 6.04 -3.78
N VAL A 25 -3.31 4.83 -3.42
CA VAL A 25 -3.39 3.67 -4.32
C VAL A 25 -4.84 3.22 -4.43
N LEU A 26 -5.27 2.92 -5.67
CA LEU A 26 -6.60 2.39 -5.94
C LEU A 26 -6.86 1.10 -5.13
N GLN A 27 -8.06 0.96 -4.58
CA GLN A 27 -8.43 -0.21 -3.78
C GLN A 27 -8.10 -1.55 -4.47
N ALA A 28 -8.46 -1.68 -5.74
CA ALA A 28 -8.23 -2.92 -6.50
C ALA A 28 -6.73 -3.22 -6.66
N ALA A 29 -5.93 -2.22 -7.02
CA ALA A 29 -4.49 -2.36 -7.17
C ALA A 29 -3.81 -2.70 -5.84
N PHE A 30 -4.13 -1.96 -4.77
CA PHE A 30 -3.54 -2.20 -3.45
C PHE A 30 -3.79 -3.64 -2.96
N ARG A 31 -5.02 -4.12 -3.07
CA ARG A 31 -5.38 -5.48 -2.66
C ARG A 31 -4.74 -6.55 -3.53
N SER A 32 -4.67 -6.32 -4.84
CA SER A 32 -4.02 -7.25 -5.78
C SER A 32 -2.52 -7.36 -5.53
N ILE A 33 -1.87 -6.28 -5.10
CA ILE A 33 -0.42 -6.25 -4.84
C ILE A 33 -0.09 -6.82 -3.46
N THR A 34 -0.85 -6.46 -2.43
CA THR A 34 -0.50 -6.76 -1.02
C THR A 34 -1.24 -7.95 -0.42
N GLY A 35 -2.29 -8.46 -1.08
CA GLY A 35 -3.17 -9.50 -0.54
C GLY A 35 -4.05 -9.06 0.62
N VAL A 36 -4.02 -7.77 1.01
CA VAL A 36 -4.83 -7.24 2.12
C VAL A 36 -6.33 -7.41 1.83
N SER A 37 -7.07 -7.84 2.85
CA SER A 37 -8.52 -8.06 2.74
C SER A 37 -9.27 -6.74 2.55
N LYS A 38 -10.45 -6.78 1.92
CA LYS A 38 -11.27 -5.58 1.64
C LYS A 38 -11.84 -4.92 2.90
N GLU A 39 -11.98 -5.72 3.96
CA GLU A 39 -12.48 -5.34 5.27
C GLU A 39 -11.42 -4.56 6.07
N SER A 40 -10.13 -4.77 5.76
CA SER A 40 -9.06 -4.06 6.44
C SER A 40 -9.08 -2.57 6.11
N SER A 41 -9.08 -1.77 7.16
CA SER A 41 -9.17 -0.30 7.08
C SER A 41 -7.84 0.39 7.42
N SER A 42 -6.94 -0.26 8.15
CA SER A 42 -5.57 0.22 8.37
C SER A 42 -4.69 -0.92 8.87
N GLY A 43 -3.37 -0.76 8.75
CA GLY A 43 -2.42 -1.74 9.25
C GLY A 43 -1.08 -1.63 8.54
N CYS A 44 -0.33 -2.73 8.57
CA CYS A 44 0.92 -2.87 7.84
C CYS A 44 0.86 -4.10 6.93
N ALA A 45 1.61 -4.06 5.83
CA ALA A 45 1.80 -5.19 4.93
C ALA A 45 3.28 -5.35 4.61
N GLU A 46 3.74 -6.60 4.55
CA GLU A 46 5.06 -6.92 4.04
C GLU A 46 5.00 -6.96 2.52
N VAL A 47 5.94 -6.29 1.89
CA VAL A 47 6.07 -6.23 0.43
C VAL A 47 7.51 -6.40 -0.01
N ASN A 48 7.72 -6.92 -1.20
CA ASN A 48 9.03 -6.99 -1.86
C ASN A 48 9.33 -5.69 -2.65
N LYS A 49 10.53 -5.60 -3.23
CA LYS A 49 10.98 -4.40 -3.97
C LYS A 49 10.13 -4.15 -5.22
N CYS A 50 9.69 -5.21 -5.92
CA CYS A 50 8.85 -5.09 -7.10
C CYS A 50 7.46 -4.56 -6.76
N GLU A 51 6.86 -5.05 -5.67
CA GLU A 51 5.56 -4.60 -5.16
C GLU A 51 5.60 -3.13 -4.73
N LEU A 52 6.69 -2.67 -4.10
CA LEU A 52 6.87 -1.24 -3.80
C LEU A 52 6.83 -0.39 -5.07
N SER A 53 7.53 -0.80 -6.13
CA SER A 53 7.50 -0.10 -7.41
C SER A 53 6.12 -0.12 -8.05
N LEU A 54 5.36 -1.22 -7.96
CA LEU A 54 3.98 -1.31 -8.44
C LEU A 54 3.02 -0.39 -7.66
N LEU A 55 3.28 -0.15 -6.38
CA LEU A 55 2.55 0.83 -5.56
C LEU A 55 2.94 2.29 -5.87
N GLY A 56 3.93 2.50 -6.74
CA GLY A 56 4.40 3.82 -7.17
C GLY A 56 5.53 4.41 -6.32
N PHE A 57 6.10 3.65 -5.38
CA PHE A 57 7.20 4.14 -4.57
C PHE A 57 8.52 4.16 -5.34
N ILE A 58 9.26 5.25 -5.17
CA ILE A 58 10.65 5.34 -5.63
C ILE A 58 11.52 4.61 -4.60
N VAL A 59 12.13 3.50 -5.01
CA VAL A 59 12.98 2.67 -4.14
C VAL A 59 14.44 2.93 -4.50
N ARG A 60 15.23 3.42 -3.54
CA ARG A 60 16.68 3.56 -3.71
C ARG A 60 17.41 2.22 -3.55
#